data_AF-A0A1X7VKV5-F1
#
_entry.id   AF-A0A1X7VKV5-F1
#
_cell.length_a   1.000
_cell.length_b   1.000
_cell.length_c   1.000
_cell.angle_alpha   90.00
_cell.angle_beta   90.00
_cell.angle_gamma   90.00
#
_symmetry.space_group_name_H-M   'P 1'
#
loop_
_entity.id
_entity.type
_entity.pdbx_description
1 polymer ?
#
loop_
_entity_poly.entity_id
_entity_poly.type
_entity_poly.pdbx_seq_one_letter_code
_entity_poly.pdbx_strand_id
1 'polypeptide(L)'
;MLVHSRLGVLKEAISIQTLSIIRLMATSASDKPPSFAHGLDCPKFTATEMNGYEIRQFEPSKWVGTTISSMNRKSAIMSGFRKLFKYITGNNSTKTKVPMAVPVATKIVPGQGPACESNFTVMFFVPFSHQENTPPPSDQSVSIINLPAMTAYVASFGGYENDKKVQEHTETLVSNLERDGKDYVKDYTFTAGYDPPYRFFGRHNEIWLLAEDIYK
;
A
#
# COMPACT_ATOMS: atom_id res chain seq x y z
N MET A 1 12.80 -46.55 66.19
CA MET A 1 12.10 -46.62 64.90
C MET A 1 12.33 -45.26 64.22
N LEU A 2 13.40 -45.12 63.41
CA LEU A 2 13.37 -44.82 61.95
C LEU A 2 12.34 -43.72 61.59
N VAL A 3 12.63 -42.57 60.96
CA VAL A 3 13.26 -42.28 59.64
C VAL A 3 13.56 -40.75 59.57
N HIS A 4 14.81 -40.27 59.43
CA HIS A 4 15.49 -39.67 58.26
C HIS A 4 14.75 -38.75 57.24
N SER A 5 15.40 -37.60 56.94
CA SER A 5 15.49 -36.88 55.62
C SER A 5 14.27 -36.05 55.15
N ARG A 6 14.32 -34.95 54.36
CA ARG A 6 15.28 -34.15 53.55
C ARG A 6 14.58 -32.78 53.30
N LEU A 7 15.26 -31.63 53.42
CA LEU A 7 15.77 -30.76 52.33
C LEU A 7 14.76 -30.33 51.22
N GLY A 8 14.51 -29.00 51.13
CA GLY A 8 14.57 -28.26 49.86
C GLY A 8 13.30 -27.61 49.28
N VAL A 9 13.37 -26.27 49.11
CA VAL A 9 12.90 -25.40 47.98
C VAL A 9 11.39 -25.43 47.63
N LEU A 10 10.65 -24.34 47.35
CA LEU A 10 10.89 -23.14 46.54
C LEU A 10 9.98 -21.98 46.98
N LYS A 11 10.50 -20.74 46.86
CA LYS A 11 9.70 -19.52 46.73
C LYS A 11 9.16 -19.47 45.30
N GLU A 12 7.85 -19.52 45.12
CA GLU A 12 7.25 -19.20 43.82
C GLU A 12 7.20 -17.68 43.65
N ALA A 13 7.94 -17.21 42.64
CA ALA A 13 7.84 -15.85 42.14
C ALA A 13 6.64 -15.79 41.18
N ILE A 14 5.65 -14.96 41.51
CA ILE A 14 4.53 -14.66 40.62
C ILE A 14 5.07 -13.77 39.49
N SER A 15 5.32 -14.38 38.34
CA SER A 15 5.62 -13.66 37.10
C SER A 15 4.31 -13.05 36.57
N ILE A 16 4.13 -11.75 36.77
CA ILE A 16 3.02 -11.00 36.18
C ILE A 16 3.38 -10.75 34.71
N GLN A 17 3.03 -11.71 33.83
CA GLN A 17 2.98 -11.44 32.41
C GLN A 17 1.78 -10.53 32.14
N THR A 18 2.07 -9.26 31.85
CA THR A 18 1.08 -8.32 31.34
C THR A 18 0.62 -8.77 29.95
N LEU A 19 -0.54 -9.42 29.88
CA LEU A 19 -1.26 -9.66 28.62
C LEU A 19 -1.72 -8.31 28.08
N SER A 20 -0.99 -7.78 27.09
CA SER A 20 -1.49 -6.70 26.23
C SER A 20 -2.69 -7.24 25.46
N ILE A 21 -3.89 -6.89 25.89
CA ILE A 21 -5.14 -7.22 25.21
C ILE A 21 -5.18 -6.41 23.91
N ILE A 22 -4.78 -7.04 22.81
CA ILE A 22 -5.02 -6.50 21.47
C ILE A 22 -6.53 -6.55 21.23
N ARG A 23 -7.19 -5.39 21.26
CA ARG A 23 -8.57 -5.26 20.80
C ARG A 23 -8.56 -5.40 19.28
N LEU A 24 -8.85 -6.60 18.79
CA LEU A 24 -9.07 -6.86 17.37
C LEU A 24 -10.42 -6.26 16.97
N MET A 25 -10.41 -5.04 16.45
CA MET A 25 -11.58 -4.46 15.78
C MET A 25 -11.46 -4.80 14.29
N ALA A 26 -12.08 -5.91 13.87
CA ALA A 26 -12.23 -6.20 12.46
C ALA A 26 -13.30 -5.26 11.89
N THR A 27 -12.91 -4.30 11.05
CA THR A 27 -13.87 -3.50 10.29
C THR A 27 -14.24 -4.27 9.02
N SER A 28 -15.50 -4.71 8.91
CA SER A 28 -16.04 -5.34 7.70
C SER A 28 -15.93 -4.40 6.50
N ALA A 29 -15.79 -4.95 5.29
CA ALA A 29 -15.82 -4.17 4.04
C ALA A 29 -17.04 -3.23 4.04
N SER A 30 -16.80 -1.93 4.11
CA SER A 30 -17.82 -0.91 3.91
C SER A 30 -17.97 -0.70 2.41
N ASP A 31 -19.19 -0.86 1.87
CA ASP A 31 -19.50 -0.52 0.47
C ASP A 31 -19.26 0.97 0.15
N LYS A 32 -19.19 1.83 1.17
CA LYS A 32 -18.81 3.23 1.00
C LYS A 32 -17.28 3.35 0.96
N PRO A 33 -16.73 4.06 -0.04
CA PRO A 33 -15.29 4.32 -0.08
C PRO A 33 -14.86 5.09 1.17
N PRO A 34 -13.61 4.90 1.64
CA PRO A 34 -13.08 5.59 2.80
C PRO A 34 -13.14 7.10 2.61
N SER A 35 -13.30 7.85 3.71
CA SER A 35 -13.45 9.31 3.66
C SER A 35 -12.27 10.01 2.97
N PHE A 36 -11.07 9.45 3.08
CA PHE A 36 -9.86 9.96 2.42
C PHE A 36 -9.87 9.79 0.89
N ALA A 37 -10.80 9.02 0.32
CA ALA A 37 -11.00 8.94 -1.13
C ALA A 37 -11.85 10.10 -1.69
N HIS A 38 -12.43 10.94 -0.83
CA HIS A 38 -13.21 12.13 -1.21
C HIS A 38 -14.35 11.87 -2.20
N GLY A 39 -14.98 10.69 -2.09
CA GLY A 39 -16.09 10.29 -2.95
C GLY A 39 -15.69 9.84 -4.36
N LEU A 40 -14.39 9.71 -4.65
CA LEU A 40 -13.88 9.10 -5.87
C LEU A 40 -13.82 7.57 -5.72
N ASP A 41 -13.95 6.88 -6.84
CA ASP A 41 -13.74 5.42 -6.89
C ASP A 41 -12.34 5.08 -6.37
N CYS A 42 -12.26 4.04 -5.55
CA CYS A 42 -11.00 3.52 -5.02
C CYS A 42 -11.03 1.99 -4.93
N PRO A 43 -9.86 1.33 -4.89
CA PRO A 43 -9.79 -0.12 -4.71
C PRO A 43 -10.56 -0.55 -3.46
N LYS A 44 -11.35 -1.62 -3.58
CA LYS A 44 -12.05 -2.21 -2.45
C LYS A 44 -11.07 -3.00 -1.58
N PHE A 45 -11.23 -2.87 -0.26
CA PHE A 45 -10.48 -3.66 0.70
C PHE A 45 -11.25 -3.83 2.01
N THR A 46 -10.91 -4.88 2.75
CA THR A 46 -11.16 -4.96 4.21
C THR A 46 -9.92 -4.51 4.97
N ALA A 47 -10.09 -3.86 6.12
CA ALA A 47 -8.98 -3.41 6.96
C ALA A 47 -9.07 -3.99 8.38
N THR A 48 -7.91 -4.40 8.90
CA THR A 48 -7.68 -4.71 10.31
C THR A 48 -6.63 -3.76 10.86
N GLU A 49 -7.01 -2.98 11.87
CA GLU A 49 -6.11 -2.05 12.55
C GLU A 49 -5.09 -2.81 13.39
N MET A 50 -3.82 -2.42 13.25
CA MET A 50 -2.70 -2.89 14.05
C MET A 50 -2.05 -1.71 14.78
N ASN A 51 -1.12 -2.00 15.69
CA ASN A 51 -0.38 -0.94 16.37
C ASN A 51 0.61 -0.27 15.41
N GLY A 52 0.17 0.80 14.73
CA GLY A 52 1.01 1.63 13.86
C GLY A 52 0.90 1.36 12.36
N TYR A 53 -0.01 0.49 11.91
CA TYR A 53 -0.32 0.21 10.51
C TYR A 53 -1.66 -0.52 10.38
N GLU A 54 -2.16 -0.68 9.16
CA GLU A 54 -3.33 -1.51 8.84
C GLU A 54 -2.92 -2.75 8.04
N ILE A 55 -3.61 -3.87 8.25
CA ILE A 55 -3.59 -5.00 7.32
C ILE A 55 -4.80 -4.87 6.39
N ARG A 56 -4.55 -4.66 5.10
CA ARG A 56 -5.60 -4.54 4.08
C ARG A 56 -5.60 -5.73 3.14
N GLN A 57 -6.77 -6.32 2.93
CA GLN A 57 -6.98 -7.33 1.88
C GLN A 57 -7.71 -6.65 0.73
N PHE A 58 -7.01 -6.42 -0.37
CA PHE A 58 -7.55 -5.80 -1.58
C PHE A 58 -8.21 -6.83 -2.48
N GLU A 59 -9.36 -6.46 -3.04
CA GLU A 59 -10.00 -7.24 -4.10
C GLU A 59 -9.22 -7.15 -5.42
N PRO A 60 -9.33 -8.16 -6.31
CA PRO A 60 -8.76 -8.08 -7.65
C PRO A 60 -9.29 -6.86 -8.40
N SER A 61 -8.41 -6.15 -9.10
CA SER A 61 -8.80 -4.94 -9.83
C SER A 61 -7.90 -4.65 -11.03
N LYS A 62 -8.49 -3.98 -12.02
CA LYS A 62 -7.76 -3.40 -13.16
C LYS A 62 -7.29 -2.00 -12.85
N TRP A 63 -6.08 -1.72 -13.32
CA TRP A 63 -5.39 -0.45 -13.28
C TRP A 63 -4.90 -0.13 -14.68
N VAL A 64 -4.65 1.14 -14.96
CA VAL A 64 -3.86 1.54 -16.13
C VAL A 64 -2.54 2.08 -15.64
N GLY A 65 -1.43 1.62 -16.23
CA GLY A 65 -0.11 1.96 -15.73
C GLY A 65 0.95 2.13 -16.81
N THR A 66 2.04 2.78 -16.42
CA THR A 66 3.22 3.02 -17.25
C THR A 66 4.46 3.01 -16.37
N THR A 67 5.56 2.43 -16.87
CA THR A 67 6.82 2.33 -16.15
C THR A 67 7.82 3.33 -16.68
N ILE A 68 8.44 4.08 -15.77
CA ILE A 68 9.49 5.07 -16.07
C ILE A 68 10.74 4.69 -15.28
N SER A 69 11.85 4.45 -15.97
CA SER A 69 13.16 4.30 -15.35
C SER A 69 13.76 5.69 -15.10
N SER A 70 14.23 5.96 -13.89
CA SER A 70 14.85 7.25 -13.55
C SER A 70 15.66 7.21 -12.26
N MET A 71 16.58 8.16 -12.10
CA MET A 71 17.19 8.52 -10.81
C MET A 71 16.32 9.45 -9.97
N ASN A 72 15.31 10.10 -10.55
CA ASN A 72 14.48 11.09 -9.87
C ASN A 72 13.01 10.64 -9.79
N ARG A 73 12.59 10.22 -8.60
CA ARG A 73 11.24 9.71 -8.34
C ARG A 73 10.14 10.70 -8.69
N LYS A 74 10.27 11.97 -8.25
CA LYS A 74 9.25 13.00 -8.50
C LYS A 74 9.03 13.25 -10.00
N SER A 75 10.12 13.32 -10.76
CA SER A 75 10.08 13.49 -12.22
C SER A 75 9.44 12.28 -12.90
N ALA A 76 9.82 11.06 -12.50
CA ALA A 76 9.25 9.83 -13.01
C ALA A 76 7.74 9.74 -12.77
N ILE A 77 7.28 10.03 -11.55
CA ILE A 77 5.86 10.06 -11.19
C ILE A 77 5.10 11.10 -12.02
N MET A 78 5.64 12.31 -12.17
CA MET A 78 5.01 13.36 -12.98
C MET A 78 4.93 12.98 -14.47
N SER A 79 5.96 12.33 -15.01
CA SER A 79 5.98 11.84 -16.39
C SER A 79 4.92 10.75 -16.61
N GLY A 80 4.88 9.76 -15.71
CA GLY A 80 3.88 8.70 -15.75
C GLY A 80 2.45 9.24 -15.59
N PHE A 81 2.23 10.13 -14.62
CA PHE A 81 0.94 10.81 -14.43
C PHE A 81 0.46 11.49 -15.71
N ARG A 82 1.33 12.23 -16.42
CA ARG A 82 0.96 12.90 -17.67
C ARG A 82 0.55 11.91 -18.77
N LYS A 83 1.23 10.77 -18.89
CA LYS A 83 0.87 9.71 -19.85
C LYS A 83 -0.50 9.12 -19.51
N LEU A 84 -0.74 8.77 -18.25
CA LEU A 84 -2.01 8.21 -17.80
C LEU A 84 -3.15 9.24 -17.87
N PHE A 85 -2.87 10.51 -17.61
CA PHE A 85 -3.83 11.59 -17.75
C PHE A 85 -4.32 11.75 -19.20
N LYS A 86 -3.40 11.64 -20.18
CA LYS A 86 -3.78 11.59 -21.61
C LYS A 86 -4.68 10.39 -21.91
N TYR A 87 -4.38 9.21 -21.36
CA TYR A 87 -5.21 8.02 -21.54
C TYR A 87 -6.65 8.24 -21.04
N ILE A 88 -6.83 8.69 -19.80
CA ILE A 88 -8.18 8.89 -19.23
C ILE A 88 -8.93 10.04 -19.88
N THR A 89 -8.24 11.00 -20.51
CA THR A 89 -8.87 12.12 -21.24
C THR A 89 -9.19 11.81 -22.71
N GLY A 90 -8.98 10.56 -23.16
CA GLY A 90 -9.42 10.07 -24.47
C GLY A 90 -8.31 9.53 -25.37
N ASN A 91 -7.05 9.46 -24.92
CA ASN A 91 -5.98 8.79 -25.67
C ASN A 91 -5.99 7.26 -25.48
N ASN A 92 -7.12 6.65 -25.77
CA ASN A 92 -7.33 5.21 -25.82
C ASN A 92 -8.05 4.86 -27.14
N SER A 93 -8.08 3.57 -27.49
CA SER A 93 -8.55 3.11 -28.80
C SER A 93 -10.01 3.50 -29.09
N THR A 94 -10.81 3.68 -28.05
CA THR A 94 -12.24 4.03 -28.13
C THR A 94 -12.53 5.53 -28.00
N LYS A 95 -11.51 6.37 -27.75
CA LYS A 95 -11.66 7.80 -27.44
C LYS A 95 -12.55 8.10 -26.22
N THR A 96 -12.74 7.11 -25.34
CA THR A 96 -13.58 7.22 -24.15
C THR A 96 -12.90 8.08 -23.09
N LYS A 97 -13.65 8.97 -22.45
CA LYS A 97 -13.18 9.68 -21.25
C LYS A 97 -13.45 8.79 -20.04
N VAL A 98 -12.38 8.38 -19.36
CA VAL A 98 -12.45 7.59 -18.13
C VAL A 98 -12.42 8.55 -16.93
N PRO A 99 -13.35 8.47 -15.97
CA PRO A 99 -13.30 9.30 -14.77
C PRO A 99 -11.99 9.12 -13.99
N MET A 100 -11.53 10.18 -13.32
CA MET A 100 -10.42 10.06 -12.38
C MET A 100 -10.86 9.24 -11.16
N ALA A 101 -9.95 8.41 -10.67
CA ALA A 101 -10.10 7.62 -9.45
C ALA A 101 -8.86 7.78 -8.56
N VAL A 102 -8.92 7.25 -7.34
CA VAL A 102 -7.83 7.32 -6.36
C VAL A 102 -7.52 5.94 -5.78
N PRO A 103 -6.31 5.71 -5.26
CA PRO A 103 -5.15 6.59 -5.32
C PRO A 103 -4.49 6.62 -6.70
N VAL A 104 -3.59 7.58 -6.89
CA VAL A 104 -2.47 7.38 -7.83
C VAL A 104 -1.44 6.53 -7.10
N ALA A 105 -1.29 5.28 -7.54
CA ALA A 105 -0.33 4.35 -6.95
C ALA A 105 0.97 4.35 -7.76
N THR A 106 2.11 4.17 -7.10
CA THR A 106 3.41 3.98 -7.75
C THR A 106 4.12 2.78 -7.16
N LYS A 107 4.35 1.73 -7.97
CA LYS A 107 5.26 0.63 -7.61
C LYS A 107 6.69 1.07 -7.87
N ILE A 108 7.52 1.02 -6.84
CA ILE A 108 8.93 1.42 -6.87
C ILE A 108 9.77 0.15 -6.77
N VAL A 109 10.48 -0.18 -7.84
CA VAL A 109 11.52 -1.21 -7.84
C VAL A 109 12.87 -0.50 -7.81
N PRO A 110 13.63 -0.59 -6.71
CA PRO A 110 14.91 0.11 -6.59
C PRO A 110 15.94 -0.43 -7.60
N GLY A 111 16.83 0.45 -8.05
CA GLY A 111 18.00 0.05 -8.84
C GLY A 111 18.99 -0.77 -8.00
N GLN A 112 19.87 -1.53 -8.65
CA GLN A 112 20.85 -2.40 -7.98
C GLN A 112 21.95 -1.66 -7.19
N GLY A 113 21.96 -0.32 -7.24
CA GLY A 113 22.94 0.51 -6.56
C GLY A 113 22.60 2.00 -6.64
N PRO A 114 23.35 2.85 -5.93
CA PRO A 114 23.07 4.27 -5.79
C PRO A 114 23.21 5.08 -7.08
N ALA A 115 23.86 4.53 -8.11
CA ALA A 115 24.00 5.13 -9.44
C ALA A 115 23.12 4.44 -10.51
N CYS A 116 22.24 3.53 -10.11
CA CYS A 116 21.34 2.81 -11.01
C CYS A 116 19.94 3.42 -10.94
N GLU A 117 19.31 3.54 -12.10
CA GLU A 117 17.92 3.97 -12.17
C GLU A 117 17.00 2.99 -11.44
N SER A 118 16.01 3.54 -10.75
CA SER A 118 14.88 2.76 -10.23
C SER A 118 13.75 2.75 -11.25
N ASN A 119 12.93 1.71 -11.23
CA ASN A 119 11.75 1.62 -12.06
C ASN A 119 10.51 2.07 -11.27
N PHE A 120 9.82 3.09 -11.79
CA PHE A 120 8.60 3.64 -11.21
C PHE A 120 7.42 3.28 -12.10
N THR A 121 6.59 2.33 -11.66
CA THR A 121 5.34 2.00 -12.36
C THR A 121 4.21 2.81 -11.74
N VAL A 122 3.87 3.91 -12.39
CA VAL A 122 2.76 4.79 -12.00
C VAL A 122 1.46 4.18 -12.51
N MET A 123 0.41 4.20 -11.69
CA MET A 123 -0.85 3.52 -11.98
C MET A 123 -2.04 4.36 -11.51
N PHE A 124 -3.09 4.39 -12.33
CA PHE A 124 -4.42 4.90 -11.95
C PHE A 124 -5.39 3.73 -11.81
N PHE A 125 -6.17 3.75 -10.74
CA PHE A 125 -7.26 2.80 -10.57
C PHE A 125 -8.26 2.99 -11.72
N VAL A 126 -8.73 1.90 -12.31
CA VAL A 126 -9.82 1.99 -13.29
C VAL A 126 -11.14 2.10 -12.50
N PRO A 127 -11.96 3.14 -12.71
CA PRO A 127 -13.25 3.28 -12.04
C PRO A 127 -14.13 2.03 -12.20
N PHE A 128 -15.01 1.75 -11.24
CA PHE A 128 -15.83 0.53 -11.23
C PHE A 128 -16.67 0.37 -12.50
N SER A 129 -17.18 1.48 -13.03
CA SER A 129 -17.92 1.54 -14.30
C SER A 129 -17.15 1.05 -15.53
N HIS A 130 -15.82 0.95 -15.45
CA HIS A 130 -14.92 0.56 -16.54
C HIS A 130 -14.05 -0.66 -16.22
N GLN A 131 -14.26 -1.31 -15.06
CA GLN A 131 -13.47 -2.49 -14.65
C GLN A 131 -13.66 -3.67 -15.63
N GLU A 132 -14.87 -3.93 -16.09
CA GLU A 132 -15.12 -5.00 -17.07
C GLU A 132 -14.62 -4.58 -18.47
N ASN A 133 -15.05 -3.40 -18.93
CA ASN A 133 -14.82 -2.89 -20.28
C ASN A 133 -13.77 -1.76 -20.30
N THR A 134 -12.56 -2.05 -19.80
CA THR A 134 -11.49 -1.05 -19.76
C THR A 134 -11.01 -0.70 -21.17
N PRO A 135 -11.04 0.59 -21.59
CA PRO A 135 -10.59 0.99 -22.92
C PRO A 135 -9.12 0.60 -23.18
N PRO A 136 -8.79 -0.09 -24.29
CA PRO A 136 -7.40 -0.38 -24.62
C PRO A 136 -6.57 0.90 -24.81
N PRO A 137 -5.38 1.03 -24.20
CA PRO A 137 -4.50 2.17 -24.42
C PRO A 137 -4.07 2.31 -25.89
N SER A 138 -3.90 3.55 -26.37
CA SER A 138 -3.32 3.82 -27.70
C SER A 138 -1.82 4.08 -27.66
N ASP A 139 -1.29 4.53 -26.52
CA ASP A 139 0.15 4.70 -26.29
C ASP A 139 0.75 3.34 -25.89
N GLN A 140 1.73 2.86 -26.65
CA GLN A 140 2.38 1.56 -26.41
C GLN A 140 3.14 1.47 -25.08
N SER A 141 3.48 2.61 -24.47
CA SER A 141 4.10 2.67 -23.14
C SER A 141 3.11 2.61 -21.98
N VAL A 142 1.80 2.57 -22.29
CA VAL A 142 0.71 2.46 -21.32
C VAL A 142 0.06 1.09 -21.47
N SER A 143 -0.17 0.41 -20.36
CA SER A 143 -0.76 -0.94 -20.34
C SER A 143 -1.87 -1.04 -19.29
N ILE A 144 -2.76 -2.00 -19.49
CA ILE A 144 -3.71 -2.41 -18.46
C ILE A 144 -3.00 -3.40 -17.54
N ILE A 145 -3.00 -3.11 -16.25
CA ILE A 145 -2.38 -3.93 -15.20
C ILE A 145 -3.52 -4.58 -14.40
N ASN A 146 -3.51 -5.91 -14.33
CA ASN A 146 -4.43 -6.66 -13.47
C ASN A 146 -3.70 -6.94 -12.16
N LEU A 147 -4.14 -6.31 -11.07
CA LEU A 147 -3.68 -6.67 -9.74
C LEU A 147 -4.60 -7.77 -9.20
N PRO A 148 -4.06 -8.94 -8.81
CA PRO A 148 -4.86 -9.99 -8.18
C PRO A 148 -5.31 -9.54 -6.79
N ALA A 149 -6.12 -10.37 -6.12
CA ALA A 149 -6.35 -10.20 -4.69
C ALA A 149 -4.98 -10.22 -3.98
N MET A 150 -4.76 -9.25 -3.08
CA MET A 150 -3.47 -9.08 -2.41
C MET A 150 -3.67 -8.61 -0.98
N THR A 151 -2.79 -9.04 -0.09
CA THR A 151 -2.71 -8.51 1.28
C THR A 151 -1.56 -7.51 1.35
N ALA A 152 -1.82 -6.34 1.91
CA ALA A 152 -0.82 -5.30 2.11
C ALA A 152 -0.82 -4.81 3.56
N TYR A 153 0.36 -4.51 4.06
CA TYR A 153 0.55 -3.70 5.26
C TYR A 153 0.63 -2.24 4.86
N VAL A 154 -0.21 -1.40 5.46
CA VAL A 154 -0.41 -0.01 5.05
C VAL A 154 -0.10 0.95 6.18
N ALA A 155 0.83 1.86 5.94
CA ALA A 155 1.07 3.01 6.81
C ALA A 155 0.60 4.30 6.12
N SER A 156 -0.30 5.05 6.77
CA SER A 156 -0.78 6.33 6.27
C SER A 156 -0.04 7.52 6.89
N PHE A 157 0.13 8.60 6.13
CA PHE A 157 0.74 9.82 6.62
C PHE A 157 0.24 11.08 5.90
N GLY A 158 0.37 12.22 6.60
CA GLY A 158 -0.12 13.51 6.15
C GLY A 158 0.88 14.41 5.43
N GLY A 159 0.34 15.48 4.86
CA GLY A 159 1.10 16.52 4.15
C GLY A 159 1.57 16.09 2.76
N TYR A 160 2.45 16.87 2.15
CA TYR A 160 3.00 16.52 0.83
C TYR A 160 4.01 15.38 0.96
N GLU A 161 3.89 14.40 0.06
CA GLU A 161 4.84 13.31 -0.11
C GLU A 161 6.15 13.82 -0.71
N ASN A 162 7.27 13.34 -0.17
CA ASN A 162 8.62 13.54 -0.72
C ASN A 162 9.49 12.34 -0.34
N ASP A 163 10.69 12.27 -0.89
CA ASP A 163 11.58 11.10 -0.73
C ASP A 163 11.91 10.82 0.73
N LYS A 164 12.15 11.88 1.52
CA LYS A 164 12.41 11.77 2.96
C LYS A 164 11.23 11.13 3.70
N LYS A 165 10.01 11.61 3.49
CA LYS A 165 8.82 11.03 4.13
C LYS A 165 8.54 9.61 3.69
N VAL A 166 8.71 9.32 2.39
CA VAL A 166 8.54 7.95 1.88
C VAL A 166 9.52 7.02 2.60
N GLN A 167 10.78 7.41 2.73
CA GLN A 167 11.79 6.65 3.46
C GLN A 167 11.41 6.48 4.94
N GLU A 168 11.16 7.58 5.66
CA GLU A 168 10.84 7.57 7.09
C GLU A 168 9.62 6.67 7.41
N HIS A 169 8.55 6.79 6.63
CA HIS A 169 7.34 5.99 6.84
C HIS A 169 7.51 4.53 6.40
N THR A 170 8.35 4.26 5.39
CA THR A 170 8.69 2.89 5.01
C THR A 170 9.50 2.20 6.11
N GLU A 171 10.55 2.86 6.62
CA GLU A 171 11.37 2.33 7.71
C GLU A 171 10.55 2.09 8.98
N THR A 172 9.67 3.03 9.33
CA THR A 172 8.75 2.86 10.47
C THR A 172 7.82 1.67 10.28
N LEU A 173 7.25 1.50 9.07
CA LEU A 173 6.39 0.36 8.78
C LEU A 173 7.19 -0.96 8.86
N VAL A 174 8.40 -1.02 8.31
CA VAL A 174 9.28 -2.20 8.41
C VAL A 174 9.56 -2.55 9.86
N SER A 175 9.93 -1.59 10.71
CA SER A 175 10.15 -1.85 12.14
C SER A 175 8.90 -2.35 12.86
N ASN A 176 7.71 -1.87 12.50
CA ASN A 176 6.45 -2.39 13.05
C ASN A 176 6.17 -3.82 12.59
N LEU A 177 6.47 -4.17 11.34
CA LEU A 177 6.32 -5.52 10.82
C LEU A 177 7.30 -6.50 11.44
N GLU A 178 8.56 -6.09 11.63
CA GLU A 178 9.58 -6.89 12.33
C GLU A 178 9.18 -7.14 13.78
N ARG A 179 8.70 -6.11 14.49
CA ARG A 179 8.16 -6.23 15.84
C ARG A 179 7.04 -7.27 15.93
N ASP A 180 6.18 -7.31 14.91
CA ASP A 180 4.99 -8.17 14.88
C ASP A 180 5.23 -9.53 14.17
N GLY A 181 6.47 -9.82 13.74
CA GLY A 181 6.84 -11.05 13.03
C GLY A 181 6.12 -11.24 11.70
N LYS A 182 5.98 -10.16 10.91
CA LYS A 182 5.28 -10.16 9.62
C LYS A 182 6.25 -10.10 8.44
N ASP A 183 6.22 -11.14 7.60
CA ASP A 183 6.97 -11.17 6.34
C ASP A 183 6.27 -10.39 5.23
N TYR A 184 7.07 -9.76 4.37
CA TYR A 184 6.61 -8.93 3.27
C TYR A 184 7.60 -8.97 2.09
N VAL A 185 7.11 -8.72 0.88
CA VAL A 185 7.90 -8.68 -0.35
C VAL A 185 8.87 -7.50 -0.31
N LYS A 186 10.17 -7.79 -0.35
CA LYS A 186 11.24 -6.77 -0.23
C LYS A 186 11.67 -6.14 -1.55
N ASP A 187 11.32 -6.75 -2.68
CA ASP A 187 11.77 -6.33 -4.02
C ASP A 187 11.20 -4.98 -4.47
N TYR A 188 10.09 -4.55 -3.86
CA TYR A 188 9.43 -3.31 -4.23
C TYR A 188 8.55 -2.77 -3.12
N THR A 189 8.23 -1.48 -3.22
CA THR A 189 7.31 -0.78 -2.34
C THR A 189 6.28 -0.03 -3.17
N PHE A 190 5.05 0.13 -2.66
CA PHE A 190 4.09 1.05 -3.27
C PHE A 190 3.97 2.33 -2.46
N THR A 191 3.84 3.46 -3.17
CA THR A 191 3.26 4.67 -2.61
C THR A 191 1.87 4.90 -3.19
N ALA A 192 0.96 5.49 -2.43
CA ALA A 192 -0.39 5.80 -2.87
C ALA A 192 -0.80 7.21 -2.41
N GLY A 193 -1.04 8.10 -3.39
CA GLY A 193 -1.48 9.47 -3.16
C GLY A 193 -2.94 9.67 -3.53
N TYR A 194 -3.74 10.21 -2.60
CA TYR A 194 -5.19 10.36 -2.79
C TYR A 194 -5.61 11.79 -3.15
N ASP A 195 -4.73 12.77 -2.90
CA ASP A 195 -5.13 14.18 -2.94
C ASP A 195 -4.54 14.97 -4.11
N PRO A 196 -5.33 15.87 -4.71
CA PRO A 196 -4.85 16.76 -5.76
C PRO A 196 -3.82 17.76 -5.21
N PRO A 197 -2.95 18.33 -6.06
CA PRO A 197 -1.84 19.20 -5.61
C PRO A 197 -2.29 20.47 -4.86
N TYR A 198 -3.52 20.96 -5.12
CA TYR A 198 -4.10 22.14 -4.47
C TYR A 198 -4.71 21.88 -3.09
N ARG A 199 -4.76 20.63 -2.62
CA ARG A 199 -5.17 20.34 -1.23
C ARG A 199 -3.98 20.55 -0.28
N PHE A 200 -3.94 21.66 0.44
CA PHE A 200 -2.81 22.00 1.31
C PHE A 200 -2.83 21.33 2.69
N PHE A 201 -4.02 21.00 3.22
CA PHE A 201 -4.21 20.40 4.55
C PHE A 201 -5.04 19.12 4.48
N GLY A 202 -4.90 18.25 5.48
CA GLY A 202 -5.66 17.00 5.56
C GLY A 202 -5.41 16.06 4.38
N ARG A 203 -4.17 16.06 3.86
CA ARG A 203 -3.75 15.14 2.80
C ARG A 203 -3.56 13.74 3.38
N HIS A 204 -3.87 12.72 2.60
CA HIS A 204 -3.70 11.30 2.88
C HIS A 204 -2.79 10.69 1.83
N ASN A 205 -1.66 10.15 2.28
CA ASN A 205 -0.76 9.35 1.46
C ASN A 205 -0.45 8.07 2.22
N GLU A 206 -0.04 7.04 1.51
CA GLU A 206 0.19 5.72 2.09
C GLU A 206 1.46 5.07 1.52
N ILE A 207 2.10 4.25 2.36
CA ILE A 207 3.10 3.25 1.97
C ILE A 207 2.44 1.88 2.06
N TRP A 208 2.56 1.06 1.01
CA TRP A 208 2.12 -0.33 1.05
C TRP A 208 3.31 -1.28 0.87
N LEU A 209 3.43 -2.23 1.79
CA LEU A 209 4.32 -3.39 1.69
C LEU A 209 3.43 -4.63 1.54
N LEU A 210 3.56 -5.33 0.41
CA LEU A 210 2.75 -6.54 0.19
C LEU A 210 3.23 -7.66 1.10
N ALA A 211 2.30 -8.37 1.74
CA ALA A 211 2.63 -9.61 2.43
C ALA A 211 3.23 -10.59 1.42
N GLU A 212 4.25 -11.37 1.83
CA GLU A 212 4.63 -12.55 1.05
C GLU A 212 3.42 -13.48 1.06
N ASP A 213 3.03 -14.03 -0.10
CA ASP A 213 1.82 -14.83 -0.26
C ASP A 213 1.72 -15.86 0.88
N ILE A 214 0.78 -15.66 1.81
CA ILE A 214 0.55 -16.55 2.96
C ILE A 214 -0.21 -17.82 2.50
N TYR A 215 -0.04 -18.22 1.24
CA TYR A 215 -0.52 -19.49 0.73
C TYR A 215 0.66 -20.47 0.72
N LYS A 216 0.93 -21.03 1.90
CA LYS A 216 1.44 -22.39 2.02
C LYS A 216 0.25 -23.35 2.09
#